data_AF-Q4RCC6-F1
#
_entry.id   AF-Q4RCC6-F1
#
_cell.length_a   1.000
_cell.length_b   1.000
_cell.length_c   1.000
_cell.angle_alpha   90.00
_cell.angle_beta   90.00
_cell.angle_gamma   90.00
#
_symmetry.space_group_name_H-M   'P 1'
#
loop_
_entity.id
_entity.type
_entity.pdbx_description
1 polymer ?
#
loop_
_entity_poly.entity_id
_entity_poly.type
_entity_poly.pdbx_seq_one_letter_code
_entity_poly.pdbx_strand_id
1 'polypeptide(L)'
;DLYRSSGKFELLDRILPKLRATNHKVLLFCQMTSLMTIMEDYFAYRNFKYLRLDGTTKAEDRGLLLKTFNDPASEYFVFLLSTRAGGLGLNLHSADTVVIFDSDWNPHQV
;
A
#
# COMPACT_ATOMS: atom_id res chain seq x y z
N ASP A 1 -20.35 5.18 2.81
CA ASP A 1 -20.03 6.37 1.99
C ASP A 1 -18.59 6.89 2.08
N LEU A 2 -17.61 6.12 2.61
CA LEU A 2 -16.23 6.60 2.83
C LEU A 2 -15.50 7.05 1.55
N TYR A 3 -15.68 6.33 0.43
CA TYR A 3 -14.97 6.62 -0.83
C TYR A 3 -15.60 7.73 -1.68
N ARG A 4 -16.86 8.11 -1.42
CA ARG A 4 -17.55 9.20 -2.13
C ARG A 4 -17.22 10.58 -1.57
N SER A 5 -16.59 10.64 -0.40
CA SER A 5 -16.21 11.88 0.27
C SER A 5 -14.89 12.47 -0.23
N SER A 6 -14.16 11.77 -1.10
CA SER A 6 -12.85 12.21 -1.61
C SER A 6 -12.62 11.73 -3.04
N GLY A 7 -12.31 12.65 -3.96
CA GLY A 7 -12.00 12.32 -5.35
C GLY A 7 -10.78 11.39 -5.52
N LYS A 8 -9.84 11.40 -4.56
CA LYS A 8 -8.72 10.45 -4.56
C LYS A 8 -9.21 9.03 -4.27
N PHE A 9 -10.09 8.86 -3.29
CA PHE A 9 -10.69 7.55 -3.00
C PHE A 9 -11.60 7.09 -4.13
N GLU A 10 -12.36 7.98 -4.76
CA GLU A 10 -13.17 7.65 -5.93
C GLU A 10 -12.31 7.14 -7.10
N LEU A 11 -11.16 7.77 -7.37
CA LEU A 11 -10.23 7.29 -8.37
C LEU A 11 -9.62 5.93 -7.98
N LEU A 12 -9.19 5.81 -6.72
CA LEU A 12 -8.62 4.58 -6.17
C LEU A 12 -9.60 3.39 -6.30
N ASP A 13 -10.88 3.66 -6.07
CA ASP A 13 -12.00 2.73 -6.20
C ASP A 13 -12.26 2.28 -7.64
N ARG A 14 -11.91 3.12 -8.62
CA ARG A 14 -11.99 2.78 -10.04
C ARG A 14 -10.78 2.01 -10.55
N ILE A 15 -9.58 2.27 -10.01
CA ILE A 15 -8.33 1.69 -10.52
C ILE A 15 -7.97 0.36 -9.85
N LEU A 16 -8.11 0.23 -8.53
CA LEU A 16 -7.65 -0.97 -7.81
C LEU A 16 -8.39 -2.25 -8.22
N PRO A 17 -9.72 -2.24 -8.45
CA PRO A 17 -10.39 -3.44 -8.96
C PRO A 17 -9.89 -3.88 -10.34
N LYS A 18 -9.53 -2.93 -11.22
CA LYS A 18 -8.99 -3.24 -12.54
C LYS A 18 -7.60 -3.86 -12.43
N LEU A 19 -6.74 -3.28 -11.58
CA LEU A 19 -5.40 -3.79 -11.32
C LEU A 19 -5.44 -5.20 -10.71
N ARG A 20 -6.37 -5.45 -9.79
CA ARG A 20 -6.58 -6.80 -9.23
C ARG A 20 -7.06 -7.78 -10.29
N ALA A 21 -7.98 -7.38 -11.16
CA ALA A 21 -8.51 -8.23 -12.23
C ALA A 21 -7.45 -8.62 -13.26
N THR A 22 -6.43 -7.77 -13.47
CA THR A 22 -5.29 -8.04 -14.35
C THR A 22 -4.05 -8.55 -13.61
N ASN A 23 -4.20 -8.94 -12.34
CA ASN A 23 -3.16 -9.57 -11.52
C ASN A 23 -1.90 -8.71 -11.29
N HIS A 24 -2.05 -7.39 -11.17
CA HIS A 24 -0.96 -6.49 -10.75
C HIS A 24 -0.79 -6.50 -9.23
N LYS A 25 0.43 -6.22 -8.76
CA LYS A 25 0.74 -6.05 -7.33
C LYS A 25 1.06 -4.58 -7.07
N VAL A 26 0.40 -3.99 -6.09
CA VAL A 26 0.41 -2.53 -5.87
C VAL A 26 1.18 -2.16 -4.61
N LEU A 27 2.14 -1.25 -4.73
CA LEU A 27 2.72 -0.51 -3.60
C LEU A 27 1.94 0.80 -3.43
N LEU A 28 1.35 1.01 -2.26
CA LEU A 28 0.64 2.24 -1.95
C LEU A 28 1.35 2.99 -0.85
N PHE A 29 1.90 4.15 -1.19
CA PHE A 29 2.61 5.01 -0.24
C PHE A 29 1.68 6.07 0.34
N CYS A 30 1.71 6.17 1.68
CA CYS A 30 1.03 7.21 2.44
C CYS A 30 2.01 7.93 3.38
N GLN A 31 1.87 9.24 3.59
CA GLN A 31 2.68 9.95 4.59
C GLN A 31 2.06 9.82 5.98
N MET A 32 0.75 10.02 6.09
CA MET A 32 0.04 9.99 7.38
C MET A 32 -0.44 8.58 7.76
N THR A 33 -0.07 8.11 8.94
CA THR A 33 -0.53 6.81 9.47
C THR A 33 -2.04 6.78 9.75
N SER A 34 -2.64 7.92 10.10
CA SER A 34 -4.11 8.03 10.24
C SER A 34 -4.84 7.74 8.93
N LEU A 35 -4.27 8.18 7.80
CA LEU A 35 -4.81 7.87 6.47
C LEU A 35 -4.63 6.39 6.13
N MET A 36 -3.51 5.77 6.55
CA MET A 36 -3.32 4.33 6.38
C MET A 36 -4.44 3.54 7.07
N THR A 37 -4.85 3.91 8.28
CA THR A 37 -5.98 3.26 8.97
C THR A 37 -7.30 3.39 8.16
N ILE A 38 -7.56 4.54 7.56
CA ILE A 38 -8.74 4.73 6.68
C ILE A 38 -8.63 3.84 5.42
N MET A 39 -7.42 3.67 4.87
CA MET A 39 -7.18 2.77 3.75
C MET A 39 -7.44 1.31 4.10
N GLU A 40 -7.08 0.88 5.32
CA GLU A 40 -7.36 -0.47 5.81
C GLU A 40 -8.86 -0.77 5.85
N ASP A 41 -9.66 0.16 6.39
CA ASP A 41 -11.13 0.04 6.40
C ASP A 41 -11.70 -0.11 4.97
N TYR A 42 -11.15 0.68 4.03
CA TYR A 42 -11.53 0.61 2.62
C TYR A 42 -11.11 -0.72 1.97
N PHE A 43 -9.91 -1.23 2.25
CA PHE A 43 -9.45 -2.53 1.76
C PHE A 43 -10.27 -3.68 2.31
N ALA A 44 -10.65 -3.63 3.59
CA ALA A 44 -11.55 -4.60 4.21
C ALA A 44 -12.94 -4.55 3.52
N TYR A 45 -13.49 -3.36 3.30
CA TYR A 45 -14.76 -3.18 2.57
C TYR A 45 -14.72 -3.75 1.15
N ARG A 46 -13.61 -3.58 0.41
CA ARG A 46 -13.42 -4.14 -0.94
C ARG A 46 -12.86 -5.56 -0.96
N ASN A 47 -12.62 -6.15 0.21
CA ASN A 47 -12.04 -7.47 0.41
C ASN A 47 -10.70 -7.65 -0.35
N PHE A 48 -9.84 -6.64 -0.27
CA PHE A 48 -8.47 -6.68 -0.75
C PHE A 48 -7.55 -7.21 0.35
N LYS A 49 -6.81 -8.27 0.07
CA LYS A 49 -5.73 -8.72 0.96
C LYS A 49 -4.57 -7.74 0.85
N TYR A 50 -4.12 -7.21 1.98
CA TYR A 50 -3.05 -6.23 2.02
C TYR A 50 -2.05 -6.50 3.16
N LEU A 51 -0.85 -5.94 3.04
CA LEU A 51 0.14 -5.86 4.11
C LEU A 51 0.36 -4.38 4.47
N ARG A 52 0.68 -4.12 5.73
CA ARG A 52 0.97 -2.76 6.23
C ARG A 52 2.36 -2.72 6.84
N LEU A 53 3.15 -1.72 6.46
CA LEU A 53 4.44 -1.44 7.08
C LEU A 53 4.55 0.07 7.33
N ASP A 54 4.75 0.40 8.60
CA ASP A 54 5.01 1.77 9.04
C ASP A 54 6.10 1.81 10.12
N GLY A 55 6.32 2.97 10.73
CA GLY A 55 7.36 3.17 11.74
C GLY A 55 7.15 2.37 13.03
N THR A 56 5.94 1.87 13.29
CA THR A 56 5.63 1.06 14.48
C THR A 56 5.88 -0.43 14.26
N THR A 57 6.03 -0.87 13.00
CA THR A 57 6.38 -2.25 12.66
C THR A 57 7.79 -2.58 13.17
N LYS A 58 7.88 -3.61 14.02
CA LYS A 58 9.14 -4.09 14.57
C LYS A 58 10.09 -4.53 13.47
N ALA A 59 11.39 -4.34 13.70
CA ALA A 59 12.41 -4.70 12.72
C ALA A 59 12.37 -6.20 12.32
N GLU A 60 12.07 -7.07 13.28
CA GLU A 60 11.94 -8.53 13.07
C GLU A 60 10.80 -8.90 12.10
N ASP A 61 9.68 -8.18 12.16
CA ASP A 61 8.49 -8.46 11.34
C ASP A 61 8.64 -7.95 9.90
N ARG A 62 9.46 -6.92 9.70
CA ARG A 62 9.67 -6.31 8.36
C ARG A 62 10.17 -7.35 7.35
N GLY A 63 11.15 -8.16 7.73
CA GLY A 63 11.71 -9.20 6.84
C GLY A 63 10.66 -10.23 6.42
N LEU A 64 9.78 -10.62 7.36
CA LEU A 64 8.68 -11.53 7.07
C LEU A 64 7.68 -10.91 6.11
N LEU A 65 7.25 -9.66 6.34
CA LEU A 65 6.31 -8.97 5.44
C LEU A 65 6.85 -8.85 4.02
N LEU A 66 8.13 -8.50 3.86
CA LEU A 66 8.80 -8.43 2.56
C LEU A 66 8.82 -9.80 1.87
N LYS A 67 9.19 -10.85 2.61
CA LYS A 67 9.21 -12.22 2.08
C LYS A 67 7.81 -12.67 1.66
N THR A 68 6.80 -12.43 2.49
CA THR A 68 5.41 -12.77 2.21
C THR A 68 4.87 -12.04 0.99
N PHE A 69 5.22 -10.77 0.79
CA PHE A 69 4.78 -10.03 -0.39
C PHE A 69 5.47 -10.50 -1.68
N ASN A 70 6.78 -10.77 -1.61
CA ASN A 70 7.56 -11.23 -2.75
C ASN A 70 7.34 -12.72 -3.10
N ASP A 71 6.62 -13.47 -2.27
CA ASP A 71 6.26 -14.83 -2.59
C ASP A 71 5.42 -14.85 -3.89
N PRO A 72 5.81 -15.64 -4.91
CA PRO A 72 5.02 -15.79 -6.13
C PRO A 72 3.61 -16.33 -5.87
N ALA A 73 3.40 -17.10 -4.80
CA ALA A 73 2.10 -17.59 -4.35
C ALA A 73 1.38 -16.63 -3.39
N SER A 74 1.95 -15.44 -3.15
CA SER A 74 1.33 -14.45 -2.26
C SER A 74 -0.02 -14.01 -2.77
N GLU A 75 -1.04 -14.14 -1.92
CA GLU A 75 -2.39 -13.66 -2.20
C GLU A 75 -2.58 -12.17 -1.86
N TYR A 76 -1.53 -11.51 -1.34
CA TYR A 76 -1.57 -10.11 -0.96
C TYR A 76 -1.42 -9.21 -2.20
N PHE A 77 -2.46 -8.43 -2.45
CA PHE A 77 -2.59 -7.57 -3.61
C PHE A 77 -1.95 -6.19 -3.40
N VAL A 78 -2.10 -5.61 -2.19
CA VAL A 78 -1.59 -4.28 -1.86
C VAL A 78 -0.56 -4.36 -0.75
N PHE A 79 0.56 -3.65 -0.90
CA PHE A 79 1.46 -3.32 0.20
C PHE A 79 1.30 -1.84 0.54
N LEU A 80 0.68 -1.57 1.68
CA LEU A 80 0.51 -0.24 2.24
C LEU A 80 1.76 0.17 3.03
N LEU A 81 2.45 1.20 2.56
CA LEU A 81 3.73 1.66 3.07
C LEU A 81 3.60 3.09 3.58
N SER A 82 4.19 3.39 4.74
CA SER A 82 4.44 4.78 5.09
C SER A 82 5.67 5.30 4.34
N THR A 83 5.64 6.51 3.78
CA THR A 83 6.79 7.09 3.05
C THR A 83 8.06 7.11 3.91
N ARG A 84 7.91 7.40 5.21
CA ARG A 84 9.01 7.35 6.19
C ARG A 84 9.61 5.95 6.38
N ALA A 85 8.81 4.90 6.25
CA ALA A 85 9.30 3.53 6.38
C ALA A 85 9.78 2.94 5.04
N GLY A 86 9.31 3.50 3.91
CA GLY A 86 9.73 3.14 2.54
C GLY A 86 11.17 3.54 2.20
N GLY A 87 11.67 4.65 2.73
CA GLY A 87 13.03 5.16 2.47
C GLY A 87 14.19 4.33 3.05
N LEU A 88 13.90 3.16 3.62
CA LEU A 88 14.87 2.31 4.33
C LEU A 88 15.49 1.18 3.47
N GLY A 89 15.27 1.18 2.15
CA GLY A 89 15.86 0.17 1.25
C GLY A 89 15.07 -1.15 1.23
N LEU A 90 13.77 -1.08 0.97
CA LEU A 90 12.91 -2.25 0.81
C LEU A 90 13.09 -2.85 -0.59
N ASN A 91 13.37 -4.16 -0.69
CA ASN A 91 13.38 -4.87 -1.97
C ASN A 91 12.00 -5.50 -2.24
N LEU A 92 11.17 -4.80 -3.01
CA LEU A 92 9.80 -5.18 -3.35
C LEU A 92 9.65 -5.47 -4.86
N HIS A 93 10.52 -6.31 -5.41
CA HIS A 93 10.61 -6.60 -6.85
C HIS A 93 9.37 -7.29 -7.45
N SER A 94 8.49 -7.85 -6.62
CA SER A 94 7.26 -8.48 -7.12
C SER A 94 6.13 -7.49 -7.42
N ALA A 95 6.24 -6.23 -7.00
CA ALA A 95 5.27 -5.20 -7.40
C ALA A 95 5.63 -4.58 -8.75
N ASP A 96 4.60 -4.26 -9.53
CA ASP A 96 4.72 -3.61 -10.83
C ASP A 96 4.01 -2.25 -10.88
N THR A 97 3.21 -1.94 -9.86
CA THR A 97 2.41 -0.72 -9.79
C THR A 97 2.70 0.04 -8.51
N VAL A 98 2.98 1.35 -8.63
CA VAL A 98 3.20 2.24 -7.49
C VAL A 98 2.15 3.35 -7.49
N VAL A 99 1.51 3.55 -6.34
CA VAL A 99 0.55 4.63 -6.08
C VAL A 99 1.09 5.48 -4.94
N ILE A 100 1.36 6.75 -5.23
CA ILE A 100 1.70 7.77 -4.22
C ILE A 100 0.41 8.52 -3.90
N PHE A 101 -0.17 8.28 -2.72
CA PHE A 101 -1.48 8.85 -2.39
C PHE A 101 -1.38 10.30 -1.92
N ASP A 102 -0.35 10.60 -1.12
CA ASP A 102 0.04 11.93 -0.68
C ASP A 102 1.55 12.10 -0.86
N SER A 103 1.92 13.17 -1.56
CA SER A 103 3.32 13.50 -1.85
C SER A 103 3.95 14.13 -0.62
N ASP A 104 5.16 13.70 -0.27
CA ASP A 104 5.99 14.41 0.71
C ASP A 104 6.39 15.78 0.15
N TRP A 105 6.57 16.76 1.03
CA TRP A 105 7.09 18.09 0.68
C TRP A 105 8.57 18.02 0.26
N ASN A 106 9.29 16.97 0.70
CA ASN A 106 10.65 16.71 0.26
C ASN A 106 10.67 15.74 -0.95
N PRO A 107 11.05 16.19 -2.16
CA PRO A 107 11.05 15.35 -3.36
C PRO A 107 12.06 14.20 -3.31
N HIS A 108 13.00 14.20 -2.35
CA HIS A 108 13.95 13.10 -2.14
C HIS A 108 13.39 11.96 -1.26
N GLN A 109 12.21 12.11 -0.65
CA GLN A 109 11.59 11.11 0.24
C GLN A 109 10.45 10.33 -0.42
N VAL A 110 10.35 10.42 -1.75
CA VAL A 110 9.48 9.59 -2.58
C VAL A 110 10.28 8.43 -3.16
#